data_AF-A0A961QCX6-F1
#
_entry.id   AF-A0A961QCX6-F1
#
_cell.length_a   1.000
_cell.length_b   1.000
_cell.length_c   1.000
_cell.angle_alpha   90.00
_cell.angle_beta   90.00
_cell.angle_gamma   90.00
#
_symmetry.space_group_name_H-M   'P 1'
#
loop_
_entity.id
_entity.type
_entity.pdbx_description
1 polymer ?
#
loop_
_entity_poly.entity_id
_entity_poly.type
_entity_poly.pdbx_seq_one_letter_code
_entity_poly.pdbx_strand_id
1 'polypeptide(L)'
;MKKTLALASLVLLAGCQEYLTRSELVSPYTGNATAANRTLQAADPWPRYVYNRNLKTSGQRQADAVTQVDTAHEEKAAAPLLPIASPTQ
;
A
#
# COMPACT_ATOMS: atom_id res chain seq x y z
N MET A 1 -32.53 -27.77 37.41
CA MET A 1 -31.28 -28.32 36.84
C MET A 1 -31.17 -28.19 35.31
N LYS A 2 -32.22 -28.46 34.51
CA LYS A 2 -32.16 -28.24 33.05
C LYS A 2 -31.96 -26.77 32.63
N LYS A 3 -32.62 -25.84 33.32
CA LYS A 3 -32.54 -24.39 33.04
C LYS A 3 -31.16 -23.79 33.34
N THR A 4 -30.50 -24.29 34.39
CA THR A 4 -29.13 -23.86 34.77
C THR A 4 -28.10 -24.38 33.78
N LEU A 5 -28.31 -25.59 33.25
CA LEU A 5 -27.43 -26.16 32.22
C LEU A 5 -27.55 -25.40 30.89
N ALA A 6 -28.77 -25.03 30.49
CA ALA A 6 -28.99 -24.21 29.29
C ALA A 6 -28.33 -22.82 29.39
N LEU A 7 -28.39 -22.18 30.56
CA LEU A 7 -27.74 -20.89 30.79
C LEU A 7 -26.21 -21.00 30.71
N ALA A 8 -25.64 -22.06 31.30
CA ALA A 8 -24.20 -22.33 31.23
C ALA A 8 -23.72 -22.56 29.79
N SER A 9 -24.51 -23.25 28.96
CA SER A 9 -24.19 -23.47 27.54
C SER A 9 -24.18 -22.18 26.73
N LEU A 10 -25.09 -21.25 27.00
CA LEU A 10 -25.14 -19.94 26.33
C LEU A 10 -23.92 -19.08 26.65
N VAL A 11 -23.46 -19.08 27.91
CA VAL A 11 -22.26 -18.33 28.32
C VAL A 11 -21.00 -18.91 27.67
N LEU A 12 -20.89 -20.24 27.55
CA LEU A 12 -19.77 -20.89 26.86
C LEU A 12 -19.73 -20.51 25.36
N LEU A 13 -20.88 -20.48 24.69
CA LEU A 13 -20.96 -20.07 23.28
C LEU A 13 -20.64 -18.58 23.06
N ALA A 14 -21.03 -17.71 23.99
CA ALA A 14 -20.70 -16.29 23.93
C ALA A 14 -19.19 -16.02 24.03
N GLY A 15 -18.42 -16.88 24.70
CA GLY A 15 -16.95 -16.79 24.74
C GLY A 15 -16.25 -17.19 23.43
N CYS A 16 -16.93 -17.96 22.55
CA CYS A 16 -16.37 -18.36 21.25
C CYS A 16 -16.51 -17.29 20.15
N GLN A 17 -17.25 -16.19 20.40
CA GLN A 17 -17.48 -15.14 19.41
C GLN A 17 -16.32 -14.13 19.29
N GLU A 18 -15.31 -14.21 20.16
CA GLU A 18 -14.19 -13.26 20.23
C GLU A 18 -13.47 -13.09 18.87
N TYR A 19 -13.40 -14.16 18.07
CA TYR A 19 -12.79 -14.11 16.73
C TYR A 19 -13.73 -13.61 15.62
N LEU A 20 -15.05 -13.57 15.84
CA LEU A 20 -16.01 -13.14 14.82
C LEU A 20 -16.15 -11.61 14.77
N THR A 21 -15.89 -10.91 15.87
CA THR A 21 -16.05 -9.46 15.96
C THR A 21 -14.71 -8.80 16.27
N ARG A 22 -14.07 -8.20 15.25
CA ARG A 22 -12.87 -7.37 15.44
C ARG A 22 -13.26 -5.99 15.97
N SER A 23 -13.61 -5.93 17.25
CA SER A 23 -13.87 -4.68 17.99
C SER A 23 -12.70 -4.22 18.86
N GLU A 24 -11.62 -4.99 18.88
CA GLU A 24 -10.36 -4.62 19.53
C GLU A 24 -9.90 -3.22 19.08
N LEU A 25 -9.63 -2.34 20.04
CA LEU A 25 -9.25 -0.93 19.86
C LEU A 25 -10.34 0.04 19.37
N VAL A 26 -11.59 -0.41 19.20
CA VAL A 26 -12.72 0.49 18.91
C VAL A 26 -13.36 0.91 20.23
N SER A 27 -13.26 2.19 20.58
CA SER A 27 -13.91 2.71 21.78
C SER A 27 -15.44 2.56 21.65
N PRO A 28 -16.14 1.99 22.66
CA PRO A 28 -17.61 1.95 22.63
C PRO A 28 -18.25 3.34 22.72
N TYR A 29 -17.47 4.36 23.11
CA TYR A 29 -17.90 5.74 23.23
C TYR A 29 -17.59 6.60 21.99
N THR A 30 -17.06 6.01 20.91
CA THR A 30 -16.64 6.80 19.74
C THR A 30 -17.81 7.42 18.94
N GLY A 31 -19.06 7.23 19.36
CA GLY A 31 -20.24 7.85 18.74
C GLY A 31 -20.25 7.63 17.23
N ASN A 32 -20.31 8.72 16.46
CA ASN A 32 -20.29 8.67 14.99
C ASN A 32 -18.88 8.88 14.38
N ALA A 33 -17.84 8.31 14.99
CA ALA A 33 -16.47 8.41 14.49
C ALA A 33 -16.31 7.91 13.05
N THR A 34 -17.08 6.89 12.66
CA THR A 34 -17.06 6.37 11.28
C THR A 34 -17.55 7.41 10.28
N ALA A 35 -18.61 8.18 10.58
CA ALA A 35 -19.04 9.25 9.69
C ALA A 35 -18.06 10.43 9.69
N ALA A 36 -17.51 10.79 10.86
CA ALA A 36 -16.49 11.84 10.95
C ALA A 36 -15.25 11.49 10.10
N ASN A 37 -14.77 10.25 10.19
CA ASN A 37 -13.65 9.77 9.39
C ASN A 37 -13.97 9.79 7.89
N ARG A 38 -15.19 9.42 7.48
CA ARG A 38 -15.60 9.52 6.05
C ARG A 38 -15.54 10.95 5.54
N THR A 39 -16.01 11.92 6.33
CA THR A 39 -15.97 13.33 5.93
C THR A 39 -14.54 13.86 5.90
N LEU A 40 -13.73 13.55 6.91
CA LEU A 40 -12.35 14.02 7.03
C LEU A 40 -11.42 13.40 5.97
N GLN A 41 -11.63 12.14 5.59
CA GLN A 41 -10.85 11.48 4.54
C GLN A 41 -11.32 11.82 3.12
N ALA A 42 -12.56 12.31 2.96
CA ALA A 42 -13.09 12.72 1.65
C ALA A 42 -12.70 14.15 1.25
N ALA A 43 -12.42 15.01 2.24
CA ALA A 43 -11.98 16.37 1.97
C ALA A 43 -10.55 16.35 1.44
N ASP A 44 -10.38 16.58 0.15
CA ASP A 44 -9.06 16.80 -0.43
C ASP A 44 -8.48 18.11 0.14
N PRO A 45 -7.39 18.06 0.94
CA PRO A 45 -6.80 19.25 1.54
C PRO A 45 -5.98 20.07 0.53
N TRP A 46 -5.82 19.60 -0.71
CA TRP A 46 -4.91 20.22 -1.66
C TRP A 46 -5.46 21.56 -2.17
N PRO A 47 -4.66 22.64 -2.12
CA PRO A 47 -5.03 23.93 -2.70
C PRO A 47 -5.13 23.83 -4.22
N ARG A 48 -5.95 24.69 -4.85
CA ARG A 48 -6.32 24.62 -6.28
C ARG A 48 -5.14 24.49 -7.26
N TYR A 49 -3.97 25.04 -6.92
CA TYR A 49 -2.80 24.98 -7.81
C TYR A 49 -2.22 23.57 -7.96
N VAL A 50 -2.49 22.64 -7.03
CA VAL A 50 -2.00 21.25 -7.10
C VAL A 50 -2.62 20.50 -8.28
N TYR A 51 -3.82 20.89 -8.72
CA TYR A 51 -4.44 20.32 -9.92
C TYR A 51 -3.90 20.90 -11.23
N ASN A 52 -3.01 21.89 -11.18
CA ASN A 52 -2.43 22.48 -12.38
C ASN A 52 -1.41 21.50 -13.00
N ARG A 53 -1.83 20.85 -14.09
CA ARG A 53 -0.99 19.92 -14.87
C ARG A 53 -0.13 20.62 -15.93
N ASN A 54 -0.09 21.95 -15.95
CA ASN A 54 0.75 22.72 -16.88
C ASN A 54 2.20 22.75 -16.40
N LEU A 55 2.83 21.56 -16.44
CA LEU A 55 4.23 21.38 -16.13
C LEU A 55 5.06 21.81 -17.35
N LYS A 56 6.13 22.58 -17.11
CA LYS A 56 7.10 22.93 -18.17
C LYS A 56 7.81 21.71 -18.76
N THR A 57 7.79 20.59 -18.06
CA THR A 57 8.42 19.34 -18.45
C THR A 57 7.37 18.29 -18.81
N SER A 58 7.67 17.45 -19.80
CA SER A 58 6.81 16.33 -20.19
C SER A 58 7.19 15.08 -19.39
N GLY A 59 6.21 14.49 -18.70
CA GLY A 59 6.41 13.22 -17.98
C GLY A 59 6.85 12.09 -18.90
N GLN A 60 6.38 12.09 -20.16
CA GLN A 60 6.84 11.14 -21.16
C GLN A 60 8.35 11.28 -21.40
N ARG A 61 8.84 12.51 -21.56
CA ARG A 61 10.27 12.77 -21.79
C ARG A 61 11.14 12.35 -20.59
N GLN A 62 10.60 12.45 -19.38
CA GLN A 62 11.28 11.97 -18.18
C GLN A 62 11.28 10.45 -18.09
N ALA A 63 10.17 9.79 -18.44
CA ALA A 63 10.09 8.34 -18.50
C ALA A 63 11.05 7.76 -19.54
N ASP A 64 11.06 8.34 -20.75
CA ASP A 64 11.95 7.94 -21.85
C ASP A 64 13.44 8.07 -21.44
N ALA A 65 13.79 9.15 -20.72
CA ALA A 65 15.16 9.35 -20.24
C ALA A 65 15.58 8.31 -19.20
N VAL A 66 14.66 7.87 -18.32
CA VAL A 66 14.94 6.80 -17.35
C VAL A 66 15.13 5.47 -18.06
N THR A 67 14.23 5.11 -18.99
CA THR A 67 14.36 3.88 -19.78
C THR A 67 15.66 3.86 -20.58
N GLN A 68 16.08 4.99 -21.16
CA GLN A 68 17.34 5.09 -21.89
C GLN A 68 18.57 4.85 -21.00
N VAL A 69 18.54 5.30 -19.74
CA VAL A 69 19.63 5.05 -18.80
C VAL A 69 19.67 3.58 -18.40
N ASP A 70 18.51 2.99 -18.09
CA ASP A 70 18.40 1.58 -17.73
C ASP A 70 18.92 0.68 -18.87
N THR A 71 18.50 0.91 -20.11
CA THR A 71 19.00 0.14 -21.26
C THR A 71 20.46 0.42 -21.59
N ALA A 72 20.95 1.66 -21.37
CA ALA A 72 22.36 1.97 -21.56
C ALA A 72 23.26 1.25 -20.54
N HIS A 73 22.78 1.00 -19.32
CA HIS A 73 23.50 0.17 -18.34
C HIS A 73 23.57 -1.31 -18.79
N GLU A 74 22.51 -1.82 -19.41
CA GLU A 74 22.48 -3.18 -19.97
C GLU A 74 23.39 -3.31 -21.20
N GLU A 75 23.39 -2.34 -22.11
CA GLU A 75 24.27 -2.31 -23.28
C GLU A 75 25.76 -2.23 -22.88
N LYS A 76 26.09 -1.47 -21.83
CA LYS A 76 27.44 -1.42 -21.27
C LYS A 76 27.88 -2.74 -20.63
N ALA A 77 26.94 -3.53 -20.11
CA ALA A 77 27.18 -4.87 -19.58
C ALA A 77 27.28 -5.94 -20.69
N ALA A 78 26.67 -5.70 -21.85
CA ALA A 78 26.65 -6.59 -23.00
C ALA A 78 27.80 -6.38 -24.00
N ALA A 79 28.67 -5.38 -23.78
CA ALA A 79 29.85 -5.18 -24.61
C ALA A 79 30.72 -6.45 -24.58
N PRO A 80 30.95 -7.12 -25.73
CA PRO A 80 31.66 -8.39 -25.74
C PRO A 80 33.09 -8.18 -25.24
N LEU A 81 33.49 -9.01 -24.27
CA LEU A 81 34.89 -9.16 -23.87
C LEU A 81 35.69 -9.58 -25.11
N LEU A 82 36.30 -8.61 -25.81
CA LEU A 82 37.20 -8.91 -26.92
C LEU A 82 38.33 -9.79 -26.35
N PRO A 83 38.67 -10.92 -27.01
CA PRO A 83 39.77 -11.75 -26.56
C PRO A 83 41.05 -10.92 -26.68
N ILE A 84 41.69 -10.64 -25.55
CA ILE A 84 43.03 -10.05 -25.52
C ILE A 84 43.94 -11.07 -26.18
N ALA A 85 44.37 -10.79 -27.42
CA ALA A 85 45.38 -11.61 -28.09
C ALA A 85 46.67 -11.54 -27.27
N SER A 86 47.11 -12.68 -26.74
CA SER A 86 48.37 -12.82 -26.01
C SER A 86 49.54 -12.58 -26.96
N PRO A 87 50.57 -11.80 -26.56
CA PRO A 87 51.77 -11.63 -27.38
C PRO A 87 52.52 -12.96 -27.47
N THR A 88 52.75 -13.42 -28.70
CA THR A 88 53.50 -14.62 -29.04
C THR A 88 54.98 -14.40 -28.71
N GLN A 89 55.57 -15.28 -27.91
CA GLN A 89 57.03 -15.41 -27.78
C GLN A 89 57.61 -16.17 -28.95
#